data_AF-A0A1N6L366-F1
#
_entry.id   AF-A0A1N6L366-F1
#
_cell.length_a   1.000
_cell.length_b   1.000
_cell.length_c   1.000
_cell.angle_alpha   90.00
_cell.angle_beta   90.00
_cell.angle_gamma   90.00
#
_symmetry.space_group_name_H-M   'P 1'
#
loop_
_entity.id
_entity.type
_entity.pdbx_description
1 polymer ?
#
loop_
_entity_poly.entity_id
_entity_poly.type
_entity_poly.pdbx_seq_one_letter_code
_entity_poly.pdbx_strand_id
1 'polypeptide(L)'
;MLKLPWHSGLGPDLRDHRKASRTTQAELARLTGLSLPTIRPLEAGRGNLDSWRTALEPLGLELAGRNLPAGDSLGVRVATLRRRRGLSQRGLAALVEVSHPTVVALERRGEGRLSTLERVLTVLGAGTYLARRGQARAFFTHAGNSSTDDTWETPAPLLEALHSIFGRFDLDPCASRRSRTRVKARVHLTAEGYGLSVTWHGIVFVNPPYGRALAAWVAKARREVEEGLSCTGPGPVRGYGSVSAIRL
;
A
#
# COMPACT_ATOMS: atom_id res chain seq x y z
N MET A 1 -16.01 -13.98 1.57
CA MET A 1 -15.41 -13.13 2.62
C MET A 1 -13.89 -13.13 2.45
N LEU A 2 -13.35 -12.21 1.64
CA LEU A 2 -11.92 -12.14 1.35
C LEU A 2 -11.31 -11.07 2.27
N LYS A 3 -10.91 -11.49 3.48
CA LYS A 3 -10.14 -10.64 4.39
C LYS A 3 -8.82 -10.33 3.70
N LEU A 4 -8.63 -9.07 3.29
CA LEU A 4 -7.30 -8.58 2.95
C LEU A 4 -6.45 -8.73 4.21
N PRO A 5 -5.34 -9.50 4.19
CA PRO A 5 -4.52 -9.64 5.37
C PRO A 5 -3.89 -8.27 5.67
N TRP A 6 -4.32 -7.68 6.78
CA TRP A 6 -3.55 -6.67 7.49
C TRP A 6 -2.12 -7.19 7.61
N HIS A 7 -1.14 -6.37 7.25
CA HIS A 7 0.27 -6.72 7.06
C HIS A 7 0.89 -7.29 8.35
N SER A 8 0.61 -8.56 8.62
CA SER A 8 1.36 -9.40 9.52
C SER A 8 2.60 -9.78 8.70
N GLY A 9 3.81 -9.49 9.17
CA GLY A 9 5.04 -9.64 8.36
C GLY A 9 5.20 -10.99 7.65
N LEU A 10 6.25 -11.12 6.84
CA LEU A 10 6.55 -12.33 6.06
C LEU A 10 6.63 -13.60 6.92
N GLY A 11 7.01 -13.47 8.19
CA GLY A 11 6.97 -14.58 9.15
C GLY A 11 5.56 -15.04 9.53
N PRO A 12 4.71 -14.17 10.11
CA PRO A 12 3.31 -14.48 10.35
C PRO A 12 2.55 -14.98 9.11
N ASP A 13 2.85 -14.42 7.93
CA ASP A 13 2.25 -14.86 6.67
C ASP A 13 2.65 -16.31 6.31
N LEU A 14 3.93 -16.67 6.49
CA LEU A 14 4.40 -18.05 6.37
C LEU A 14 3.64 -19.00 7.30
N ARG A 15 3.44 -18.59 8.56
CA ARG A 15 2.69 -19.38 9.55
C ARG A 15 1.24 -19.60 9.11
N ASP A 16 0.59 -18.56 8.63
CA ASP A 16 -0.81 -18.61 8.25
C ASP A 16 -1.02 -19.49 7.02
N HIS A 17 -0.12 -19.39 6.03
CA HIS A 17 -0.09 -20.31 4.89
C HIS A 17 0.17 -21.77 5.29
N ARG A 18 1.12 -22.01 6.22
CA ARG A 18 1.39 -23.37 6.73
C ARG A 18 0.16 -23.94 7.46
N LYS A 19 -0.51 -23.14 8.29
CA LYS A 19 -1.74 -23.56 8.98
C LYS A 19 -2.86 -23.85 7.98
N ALA A 20 -3.00 -23.03 6.94
CA ALA A 20 -3.96 -23.25 5.86
C ALA A 20 -3.69 -24.55 5.07
N SER A 21 -2.42 -24.94 4.91
CA SER A 21 -2.05 -26.23 4.32
C SER A 21 -2.13 -27.42 5.27
N ARG A 22 -2.58 -27.22 6.53
CA ARG A 22 -2.64 -28.23 7.59
C ARG A 22 -1.29 -28.89 7.89
N THR A 23 -0.19 -28.23 7.57
CA THR A 23 1.17 -28.72 7.85
C THR A 23 1.59 -28.30 9.25
N THR A 24 2.18 -29.18 10.07
CA THR A 24 2.71 -28.78 11.38
C THR A 24 4.10 -28.16 11.25
N GLN A 25 4.60 -27.46 12.27
CA GLN A 25 5.97 -26.94 12.24
C GLN A 25 7.01 -28.08 12.15
N ALA A 26 6.74 -29.21 12.81
CA ALA A 26 7.60 -30.39 12.77
C ALA A 26 7.60 -31.04 11.38
N GLU A 27 6.44 -31.06 10.72
CA GLU A 27 6.33 -31.57 9.36
C GLU A 27 7.04 -30.65 8.36
N LEU A 28 6.90 -29.33 8.50
CA LEU A 28 7.63 -28.37 7.67
C LEU A 28 9.15 -28.50 7.87
N ALA A 29 9.61 -28.67 9.10
CA ALA A 29 11.01 -28.96 9.42
C ALA A 29 11.49 -30.23 8.70
N ARG A 30 10.73 -31.32 8.76
CA ARG A 30 11.03 -32.59 8.07
C ARG A 30 11.11 -32.43 6.54
N LEU A 31 10.15 -31.74 5.94
CA LEU A 31 10.08 -31.53 4.49
C LEU A 31 11.22 -30.66 3.95
N THR A 32 11.77 -29.78 4.77
CA THR A 32 12.81 -28.82 4.38
C THR A 32 14.21 -29.24 4.79
N GLY A 33 14.34 -30.27 5.64
CA GLY A 33 15.60 -30.61 6.31
C GLY A 33 16.04 -29.59 7.36
N LEU A 34 15.19 -28.60 7.69
CA LEU A 34 15.48 -27.60 8.72
C LEU A 34 15.11 -28.13 10.11
N SER A 35 15.76 -27.62 11.15
CA SER A 35 15.39 -27.96 12.51
C SER A 35 14.11 -27.24 12.95
N LEU A 36 13.32 -27.85 13.85
CA LEU A 36 12.16 -27.18 14.44
C LEU A 36 12.52 -25.85 15.15
N PRO A 37 13.65 -25.75 15.89
CA PRO A 37 14.16 -24.48 16.39
C PRO A 37 14.48 -23.44 15.31
N THR A 38 14.71 -23.84 14.05
CA THR A 38 14.88 -22.92 12.90
C THR A 38 13.52 -22.46 12.36
N ILE A 39 12.51 -23.32 12.31
CA ILE A 39 11.17 -22.96 11.79
C ILE A 39 10.45 -21.94 12.69
N ARG A 40 10.54 -22.10 14.01
CA ARG A 40 9.87 -21.22 14.99
C ARG A 40 10.21 -19.72 14.83
N PRO A 41 11.48 -19.30 14.75
CA PRO A 41 11.82 -17.90 14.54
C PRO A 41 11.41 -17.39 13.15
N LEU A 42 11.44 -18.24 12.12
CA LEU A 42 10.99 -17.84 10.77
C LEU A 42 9.53 -17.39 10.77
N GLU A 43 8.64 -18.13 11.46
CA GLU A 43 7.23 -17.75 11.64
C GLU A 43 7.01 -16.49 12.49
N ALA A 44 8.06 -16.02 13.18
CA ALA A 44 8.06 -14.77 13.95
C ALA A 44 8.78 -13.62 13.21
N GLY A 45 9.13 -13.78 11.93
CA GLY A 45 9.82 -12.77 11.13
C GLY A 45 11.33 -12.69 11.42
N ARG A 46 11.88 -13.68 12.14
CA ARG A 46 13.30 -13.75 12.54
C ARG A 46 14.00 -14.89 11.82
N GLY A 47 15.32 -14.80 11.69
CA GLY A 47 16.14 -15.83 11.04
C GLY A 47 16.76 -15.35 9.73
N ASN A 48 17.38 -16.28 9.02
CA ASN A 48 18.09 -16.07 7.76
C ASN A 48 17.15 -16.22 6.56
N LEU A 49 17.44 -15.47 5.50
CA LEU A 49 16.69 -15.51 4.25
C LEU A 49 16.77 -16.86 3.55
N ASP A 50 17.88 -17.57 3.72
CA ASP A 50 18.05 -18.88 3.10
C ASP A 50 17.08 -19.91 3.66
N SER A 51 17.07 -20.14 4.97
CA SER A 51 16.10 -21.03 5.61
C SER A 51 14.65 -20.56 5.40
N TRP A 52 14.42 -19.24 5.35
CA TRP A 52 13.08 -18.72 5.02
C TRP A 52 12.66 -19.14 3.60
N ARG A 53 13.51 -18.98 2.59
CA ARG A 53 13.23 -19.43 1.21
C ARG A 53 13.02 -20.94 1.14
N THR A 54 13.87 -21.72 1.81
CA THR A 54 13.71 -23.18 1.89
C THR A 54 12.36 -23.56 2.51
N ALA A 55 11.89 -22.82 3.51
CA ALA A 55 10.56 -23.04 4.11
C ALA A 55 9.37 -22.70 3.18
N LEU A 56 9.56 -21.88 2.15
CA LEU A 56 8.53 -21.57 1.16
C LEU A 56 8.33 -22.69 0.14
N GLU A 57 9.39 -23.45 -0.18
CA GLU A 57 9.38 -24.46 -1.25
C GLU A 57 8.31 -25.54 -1.09
N PRO A 58 8.22 -26.31 0.02
CA PRO A 58 7.21 -27.35 0.16
C PRO A 58 5.79 -26.80 0.28
N LEU A 59 5.65 -25.52 0.62
CA LEU A 59 4.36 -24.83 0.66
C LEU A 59 4.00 -24.25 -0.72
N GLY A 60 4.88 -24.36 -1.71
CA GLY A 60 4.70 -23.79 -3.05
C GLY A 60 4.47 -22.29 -3.00
N LEU A 61 5.15 -21.58 -2.09
CA LEU A 61 4.98 -20.15 -1.87
C LEU A 61 6.08 -19.35 -2.57
N GLU A 62 5.77 -18.12 -2.94
CA GLU A 62 6.71 -17.13 -3.44
C GLU A 62 6.43 -15.75 -2.86
N LEU A 63 7.47 -14.92 -2.78
CA LEU A 63 7.31 -13.52 -2.40
C LEU A 63 6.72 -12.73 -3.58
N ALA A 64 5.49 -12.29 -3.40
CA ALA A 64 4.82 -11.33 -4.26
C ALA A 64 4.81 -9.95 -3.60
N GLY A 65 4.56 -8.91 -4.39
CA GLY A 65 4.31 -7.58 -3.86
C GLY A 65 3.68 -6.69 -4.90
N ARG A 66 2.78 -5.80 -4.47
CA ARG A 66 2.04 -4.87 -5.35
C ARG A 66 2.98 -4.04 -6.22
N ASN A 67 4.11 -3.60 -5.67
CA ASN A 67 5.10 -2.77 -6.35
C ASN A 67 6.44 -3.49 -6.53
N LEU A 68 6.51 -4.80 -6.23
CA LEU A 68 7.75 -5.56 -6.31
C LEU A 68 7.93 -6.03 -7.77
N PRO A 69 8.92 -5.51 -8.52
CA PRO A 69 9.08 -5.84 -9.93
C PRO A 69 9.40 -7.32 -10.14
N ALA A 70 9.23 -7.79 -11.38
CA ALA A 70 9.80 -9.05 -11.83
C ALA A 70 11.34 -8.99 -11.84
N GLY A 71 11.98 -10.15 -11.73
CA GLY A 71 13.43 -10.27 -11.81
C GLY A 71 13.90 -11.65 -11.36
N ASP A 72 15.10 -12.02 -11.80
CA ASP A 72 15.66 -13.38 -11.64
C ASP A 72 15.90 -13.75 -10.18
N SER A 73 16.15 -12.76 -9.32
CA SER A 73 16.37 -12.97 -7.89
C SER A 73 15.70 -11.89 -7.05
N LEU A 74 15.45 -12.23 -5.79
CA LEU A 74 14.95 -11.29 -4.79
C LEU A 74 15.83 -10.03 -4.69
N GLY A 75 17.15 -10.22 -4.71
CA GLY A 75 18.11 -9.11 -4.64
C GLY A 75 17.98 -8.14 -5.82
N VAL A 76 17.81 -8.67 -7.04
CA VAL A 76 17.58 -7.87 -8.25
C VAL A 76 16.26 -7.10 -8.16
N ARG A 77 15.20 -7.74 -7.64
CA ARG A 77 13.89 -7.11 -7.46
C ARG A 77 13.94 -5.95 -6.46
N VAL A 78 14.62 -6.15 -5.33
CA VAL A 78 14.86 -5.10 -4.31
C VAL A 78 15.71 -3.96 -4.88
N ALA A 79 16.83 -4.27 -5.54
CA ALA A 79 17.70 -3.25 -6.14
C ALA A 79 16.97 -2.41 -7.20
N THR A 80 16.14 -3.05 -8.01
CA THR A 80 15.32 -2.37 -9.02
C THR A 80 14.29 -1.46 -8.39
N LEU A 81 13.59 -1.93 -7.36
CA LEU A 81 12.63 -1.10 -6.64
C LEU A 81 13.31 0.08 -5.93
N ARG A 82 14.47 -0.14 -5.28
CA ARG A 82 15.27 0.93 -4.66
C ARG A 82 15.64 2.01 -5.68
N ARG A 83 16.13 1.62 -6.86
CA ARG A 83 16.49 2.56 -7.95
C ARG A 83 15.26 3.35 -8.43
N ARG A 84 14.09 2.72 -8.56
CA ARG A 84 12.83 3.41 -8.90
C ARG A 84 12.41 4.45 -7.85
N ARG A 85 12.86 4.30 -6.60
CA ARG A 85 12.64 5.28 -5.52
C ARG A 85 13.75 6.33 -5.41
N GLY A 86 14.72 6.36 -6.34
CA GLY A 86 15.82 7.32 -6.34
C GLY A 86 16.83 7.14 -5.20
N LEU A 87 16.79 6.00 -4.50
CA LEU A 87 17.64 5.77 -3.33
C LEU A 87 18.97 5.13 -3.74
N SER A 88 20.08 5.63 -3.19
CA SER A 88 21.37 4.91 -3.23
C SER A 88 21.36 3.73 -2.24
N GLN A 89 22.28 2.76 -2.39
CA GLN A 89 22.40 1.67 -1.42
C GLN A 89 22.74 2.19 -0.01
N ARG A 90 23.55 3.24 0.09
CA ARG A 90 23.87 3.90 1.37
C ARG A 90 22.66 4.62 1.95
N GLY A 91 21.89 5.31 1.11
CA GLY A 91 20.65 5.97 1.54
C GLY A 91 19.61 4.97 2.06
N LEU A 92 19.44 3.85 1.37
CA LEU A 92 18.57 2.77 1.86
C LEU A 92 19.10 2.20 3.20
N ALA A 93 20.41 1.94 3.29
CA ALA A 93 21.02 1.40 4.50
C ALA A 93 20.79 2.30 5.73
N ALA A 94 20.90 3.62 5.55
CA ALA A 94 20.58 4.60 6.59
C ALA A 94 19.10 4.57 7.00
N LEU A 95 18.16 4.50 6.03
CA LEU A 95 16.73 4.47 6.31
C LEU A 95 16.26 3.22 7.06
N VAL A 96 16.91 2.08 6.86
CA VAL A 96 16.58 0.82 7.55
C VAL A 96 17.49 0.54 8.75
N GLU A 97 18.39 1.47 9.09
CA GLU A 97 19.35 1.36 10.19
C GLU A 97 20.22 0.08 10.12
N VAL A 98 20.86 -0.14 8.96
CA VAL A 98 21.82 -1.24 8.75
C VAL A 98 23.09 -0.74 8.08
N SER A 99 24.14 -1.56 8.10
CA SER A 99 25.38 -1.25 7.39
C SER A 99 25.20 -1.34 5.87
N HIS A 100 25.90 -0.48 5.12
CA HIS A 100 25.90 -0.54 3.65
C HIS A 100 26.24 -1.94 3.08
N PRO A 101 27.23 -2.71 3.61
CA PRO A 101 27.47 -4.08 3.20
C PRO A 101 26.26 -5.02 3.35
N THR A 102 25.37 -4.79 4.32
CA THR A 102 24.15 -5.58 4.51
C THR A 102 23.20 -5.41 3.32
N VAL A 103 23.01 -4.16 2.84
CA VAL A 103 22.21 -3.89 1.64
C VAL A 103 22.87 -4.47 0.39
N VAL A 104 24.21 -4.40 0.28
CA VAL A 104 24.95 -5.00 -0.82
C VAL A 104 24.79 -6.52 -0.86
N ALA A 105 24.91 -7.20 0.29
CA ALA A 105 24.72 -8.64 0.40
C ALA A 105 23.30 -9.06 0.00
N LEU A 106 22.30 -8.31 0.46
CA LEU A 106 20.90 -8.54 0.10
C LEU A 106 20.66 -8.39 -1.41
N GLU A 107 21.15 -7.31 -2.02
CA GLU A 107 20.92 -7.02 -3.43
C GLU A 107 21.70 -7.94 -4.39
N ARG A 108 22.95 -8.29 -4.04
CA ARG A 108 23.81 -9.08 -4.93
C ARG A 108 23.65 -10.58 -4.76
N ARG A 109 23.43 -11.05 -3.53
CA ARG A 109 23.40 -12.49 -3.20
C ARG A 109 22.04 -12.98 -2.69
N GLY A 110 21.13 -12.06 -2.34
CA GLY A 110 19.86 -12.45 -1.72
C GLY A 110 20.03 -12.98 -0.29
N GLU A 111 21.16 -12.66 0.35
CA GLU A 111 21.53 -13.14 1.68
C GLU A 111 21.21 -12.11 2.75
N GLY A 112 21.00 -12.58 3.99
CA GLY A 112 20.82 -11.72 5.15
C GLY A 112 19.74 -12.23 6.09
N ARG A 113 19.21 -11.31 6.90
CA ARG A 113 18.14 -11.58 7.87
C ARG A 113 16.78 -11.25 7.29
N LEU A 114 15.79 -12.09 7.61
CA LEU A 114 14.39 -11.87 7.24
C LEU A 114 13.87 -10.51 7.73
N SER A 115 14.18 -10.15 8.98
CA SER A 115 13.83 -8.85 9.55
C SER A 115 14.44 -7.65 8.81
N THR A 116 15.62 -7.81 8.20
CA THR A 116 16.20 -6.74 7.36
C THR A 116 15.47 -6.63 6.03
N LEU A 117 15.14 -7.77 5.40
CA LEU A 117 14.35 -7.76 4.18
C LEU A 117 12.98 -7.12 4.41
N GLU A 118 12.28 -7.47 5.50
CA GLU A 118 10.97 -6.89 5.83
C GLU A 118 11.03 -5.36 5.97
N ARG A 119 12.03 -4.84 6.69
CA ARG A 119 12.25 -3.38 6.82
C ARG A 119 12.53 -2.73 5.47
N VAL A 120 13.40 -3.33 4.66
CA VAL A 120 13.71 -2.84 3.31
C VAL A 120 12.46 -2.79 2.42
N LEU A 121 11.68 -3.87 2.38
CA LEU A 121 10.46 -3.95 1.57
C LEU A 121 9.39 -2.95 2.05
N THR A 122 9.33 -2.70 3.35
CA THR A 122 8.43 -1.72 3.96
C THR A 122 8.82 -0.30 3.56
N VAL A 123 10.09 0.10 3.75
CA VAL A 123 10.62 1.42 3.35
C VAL A 123 10.45 1.65 1.84
N LEU A 124 10.64 0.61 1.04
CA LEU A 124 10.46 0.70 -0.42
C LEU A 124 8.99 0.67 -0.86
N GLY A 125 8.03 0.47 0.05
CA GLY A 125 6.60 0.41 -0.26
C GLY A 125 6.26 -0.73 -1.22
N ALA A 126 6.93 -1.87 -1.10
CA ALA A 126 6.75 -3.01 -1.98
C ALA A 126 5.35 -3.64 -1.86
N GLY A 127 4.71 -3.50 -0.69
CA GLY A 127 3.38 -4.05 -0.40
C GLY A 127 3.37 -5.57 -0.54
N THR A 128 4.32 -6.23 0.13
CA THR A 128 4.60 -7.66 -0.03
C THR A 128 3.66 -8.57 0.73
N TYR A 129 3.49 -9.76 0.17
CA TYR A 129 2.73 -10.88 0.75
C TYR A 129 3.25 -12.19 0.13
N LEU A 130 2.97 -13.32 0.75
CA LEU A 130 3.23 -14.64 0.20
C LEU A 130 2.06 -15.06 -0.69
N ALA A 131 2.40 -15.52 -1.89
CA ALA A 131 1.43 -16.08 -2.83
C ALA A 131 1.81 -17.53 -3.15
N ARG A 132 0.84 -18.34 -3.57
CA ARG A 132 1.18 -19.60 -4.23
C ARG A 132 1.92 -19.30 -5.54
N ARG A 133 2.95 -20.07 -5.86
CA ARG A 133 3.73 -19.94 -7.11
C ARG A 133 2.79 -19.90 -8.31
N GLY A 134 2.94 -18.89 -9.16
CA GLY A 134 2.10 -18.70 -10.35
C GLY A 134 0.69 -18.17 -10.06
N GLN A 135 0.33 -17.95 -8.80
CA GLN A 135 -0.92 -17.32 -8.35
C GLN A 135 -0.67 -15.97 -7.67
N ALA A 136 0.52 -15.38 -7.84
CA ALA A 136 0.74 -13.99 -7.49
C ALA A 136 -0.39 -13.18 -8.12
N ARG A 137 -1.21 -12.52 -7.28
CA ARG A 137 -2.32 -11.73 -7.81
C ARG A 137 -1.72 -10.69 -8.71
N ALA A 138 -2.02 -10.79 -10.00
CA ALA A 138 -1.87 -9.68 -10.92
C ALA A 138 -2.69 -8.55 -10.29
N PHE A 139 -2.00 -7.59 -9.69
CA PHE A 139 -2.63 -6.35 -9.26
C PHE A 139 -2.89 -5.59 -10.56
N PHE A 140 -3.96 -5.97 -11.25
CA PHE A 140 -4.46 -5.47 -12.52
C PHE A 140 -3.44 -4.64 -13.33
N THR A 141 -2.76 -5.32 -14.26
CA THR A 141 -2.27 -4.74 -15.54
C THR A 141 -3.43 -4.28 -16.45
N HIS A 142 -4.50 -3.78 -15.86
CA HIS A 142 -5.49 -2.91 -16.50
C HIS A 142 -5.43 -1.48 -15.95
N ALA A 143 -4.49 -1.19 -15.02
CA ALA A 143 -4.24 0.14 -14.50
C ALA A 143 -3.19 0.97 -15.25
N GLY A 144 -2.72 0.50 -16.42
CA GLY A 144 -1.62 1.19 -17.09
C GLY A 144 -1.35 0.83 -18.53
N ASN A 145 -2.35 0.38 -19.33
CA ASN A 145 -2.12 0.24 -20.77
C ASN A 145 -3.35 0.44 -21.67
N SER A 146 -4.18 1.42 -21.35
CA SER A 146 -4.96 2.13 -22.37
C SER A 146 -5.07 3.58 -21.94
N SER A 147 -4.36 4.46 -22.63
CA SER A 147 -4.38 5.92 -22.48
C SER A 147 -5.71 6.53 -22.94
N THR A 148 -6.84 5.91 -22.62
CA THR A 148 -8.15 6.27 -23.17
C THR A 148 -9.32 6.13 -22.19
N ASP A 149 -9.11 5.72 -20.93
CA ASP A 149 -10.21 5.73 -19.95
C ASP A 149 -9.75 6.16 -18.55
N ASP A 150 -10.03 7.42 -18.23
CA ASP A 150 -9.55 8.18 -17.06
C ASP A 150 -10.49 8.06 -15.83
N THR A 151 -11.31 7.03 -15.71
CA THR A 151 -12.31 6.94 -14.62
C THR A 151 -12.02 5.83 -13.61
N TRP A 152 -11.06 6.07 -12.72
CA TRP A 152 -10.87 5.27 -11.50
C TRP A 152 -11.91 5.67 -10.45
N GLU A 153 -13.00 4.90 -10.36
CA GLU A 153 -14.03 5.13 -9.36
C GLU A 153 -13.66 4.58 -7.98
N THR A 154 -14.13 5.25 -6.92
CA THR A 154 -13.92 4.81 -5.53
C THR A 154 -14.69 3.51 -5.25
N PRO A 155 -14.04 2.47 -4.68
CA PRO A 155 -14.70 1.21 -4.36
C PRO A 155 -15.91 1.38 -3.43
N ALA A 156 -17.01 0.68 -3.71
CA ALA A 156 -18.25 0.78 -2.93
C ALA A 156 -18.09 0.53 -1.42
N PRO A 157 -17.31 -0.48 -0.96
CA PRO A 157 -17.13 -0.72 0.49
C PRO A 157 -16.48 0.47 1.21
N LEU A 158 -15.60 1.20 0.52
CA LEU A 158 -14.94 2.37 1.06
C LEU A 158 -15.89 3.57 1.14
N LEU A 159 -16.71 3.79 0.11
CA LEU A 159 -17.74 4.81 0.13
C LEU A 159 -18.77 4.54 1.24
N GLU A 160 -19.17 3.30 1.45
CA GLU A 160 -20.10 2.91 2.53
C GLU A 160 -19.52 3.24 3.91
N ALA A 161 -18.26 2.90 4.16
CA ALA A 161 -17.58 3.23 5.41
C ALA A 161 -17.48 4.75 5.61
N LEU A 162 -17.13 5.51 4.57
CA LEU A 162 -17.08 6.97 4.67
C LEU A 162 -18.45 7.59 4.92
N HIS A 163 -19.50 7.11 4.23
CA HIS A 163 -20.87 7.57 4.48
C HIS A 163 -21.35 7.23 5.90
N SER A 164 -20.89 6.14 6.52
CA SER A 164 -21.24 5.85 7.92
C SER A 164 -20.61 6.80 8.93
N ILE A 165 -19.47 7.42 8.58
CA ILE A 165 -18.73 8.33 9.47
C ILE A 165 -19.19 9.78 9.26
N PHE A 166 -19.27 10.20 7.99
CA PHE A 166 -19.48 11.59 7.60
C PHE A 166 -20.90 11.88 7.10
N GLY A 167 -21.73 10.85 6.92
CA GLY A 167 -23.05 11.00 6.31
C GLY A 167 -22.95 11.38 4.84
N ARG A 168 -23.67 12.44 4.44
CA ARG A 168 -23.63 13.00 3.09
C ARG A 168 -22.58 14.10 3.03
N PHE A 169 -21.74 14.10 2.00
CA PHE A 169 -20.76 15.18 1.76
C PHE A 169 -21.45 16.46 1.28
N ASP A 170 -20.80 17.59 1.49
CA ASP A 170 -21.26 18.87 0.97
C ASP A 170 -20.82 19.07 -0.49
N LEU A 171 -19.60 18.62 -0.82
CA LEU A 171 -19.01 18.80 -2.15
C LEU A 171 -18.20 17.56 -2.60
N ASP A 172 -18.38 17.19 -3.87
CA ASP A 172 -17.46 16.34 -4.65
C ASP A 172 -16.96 17.15 -5.85
N PRO A 173 -15.72 17.67 -5.83
CA PRO A 173 -15.19 18.51 -6.89
C PRO A 173 -14.59 17.69 -8.06
N CYS A 174 -14.63 16.35 -7.97
CA CYS A 174 -13.99 15.42 -8.91
C CYS A 174 -14.99 14.45 -9.56
N ALA A 175 -16.28 14.81 -9.61
CA ALA A 175 -17.32 13.92 -10.10
C ALA A 175 -17.12 13.58 -11.58
N SER A 176 -17.24 12.29 -11.93
CA SER A 176 -17.10 11.83 -13.32
C SER A 176 -18.22 12.36 -14.23
N ARG A 177 -19.48 12.35 -13.76
CA ARG A 177 -20.68 12.89 -14.46
C ARG A 177 -21.78 13.28 -13.45
N ARG A 178 -22.49 14.40 -13.66
CA ARG A 178 -23.55 14.94 -12.77
C ARG A 178 -24.67 13.96 -12.37
N SER A 179 -25.01 12.94 -13.18
CA SER A 179 -26.20 12.11 -12.97
C SER A 179 -25.95 10.65 -12.55
N ARG A 180 -24.69 10.20 -12.38
CA ARG A 180 -24.36 8.78 -12.08
C ARG A 180 -23.20 8.61 -11.10
N THR A 181 -23.08 9.44 -10.08
CA THR A 181 -22.01 9.28 -9.06
C THR A 181 -22.45 8.38 -7.91
N ARG A 182 -21.60 7.43 -7.50
CA ARG A 182 -21.81 6.65 -6.26
C ARG A 182 -21.57 7.46 -4.98
N VAL A 183 -20.84 8.59 -5.11
CA VAL A 183 -20.55 9.53 -4.04
C VAL A 183 -21.82 10.31 -3.69
N LYS A 184 -22.24 10.25 -2.43
CA LYS A 184 -23.39 11.03 -1.94
C LYS A 184 -22.90 12.41 -1.50
N ALA A 185 -22.85 13.37 -2.42
CA ALA A 185 -22.59 14.78 -2.13
C ALA A 185 -23.83 15.65 -2.39
N ARG A 186 -23.89 16.86 -1.79
CA ARG A 186 -24.91 17.88 -2.11
C ARG A 186 -24.63 18.55 -3.46
N VAL A 187 -23.35 18.82 -3.72
CA VAL A 187 -22.87 19.44 -4.96
C VAL A 187 -21.82 18.54 -5.60
N HIS A 188 -21.94 18.34 -6.91
CA HIS A 188 -20.97 17.62 -7.73
C HIS A 188 -20.45 18.54 -8.84
N LEU A 189 -19.13 18.72 -8.90
CA LEU A 189 -18.47 19.42 -9.99
C LEU A 189 -17.82 18.39 -10.90
N THR A 190 -18.07 18.52 -12.20
CA THR A 190 -17.47 17.64 -13.22
C THR A 190 -16.06 18.09 -13.55
N ALA A 191 -15.25 17.23 -14.19
CA ALA A 191 -13.90 17.59 -14.64
C ALA A 191 -13.86 18.81 -15.60
N GLU A 192 -14.96 19.07 -16.32
CA GLU A 192 -15.17 20.26 -17.15
C GLU A 192 -15.51 21.52 -16.34
N GLY A 193 -16.00 21.32 -15.11
CA GLY A 193 -16.21 22.35 -14.11
C GLY A 193 -14.94 22.55 -13.30
N TYR A 194 -14.59 23.80 -13.04
CA TYR A 194 -13.33 24.18 -12.43
C TYR A 194 -13.20 23.78 -10.94
N GLY A 195 -13.18 22.50 -10.60
CA GLY A 195 -13.08 22.01 -9.21
C GLY A 195 -11.83 22.47 -8.47
N LEU A 196 -10.77 22.85 -9.21
CA LEU A 196 -9.58 23.50 -8.67
C LEU A 196 -9.72 25.02 -8.46
N SER A 197 -10.62 25.70 -9.17
CA SER A 197 -10.75 27.17 -9.11
C SER A 197 -11.80 27.67 -8.12
N VAL A 198 -12.71 26.80 -7.67
CA VAL A 198 -13.73 27.18 -6.68
C VAL A 198 -13.25 26.93 -5.26
N THR A 199 -13.66 27.78 -4.33
CA THR A 199 -13.41 27.57 -2.89
C THR A 199 -14.24 26.41 -2.37
N TRP A 200 -13.64 25.57 -1.53
CA TRP A 200 -14.30 24.39 -0.96
C TRP A 200 -14.92 24.72 0.40
N HIS A 201 -16.11 24.20 0.67
CA HIS A 201 -16.84 24.47 1.90
C HIS A 201 -17.43 23.18 2.47
N GLY A 202 -17.35 23.00 3.79
CA GLY A 202 -17.92 21.84 4.49
C GLY A 202 -17.08 20.57 4.38
N ILE A 203 -17.75 19.41 4.39
CA ILE A 203 -17.11 18.10 4.26
C ILE A 203 -17.00 17.76 2.78
N VAL A 204 -15.75 17.68 2.28
CA VAL A 204 -15.46 17.55 0.85
C VAL A 204 -14.82 16.20 0.55
N PHE A 205 -15.41 15.46 -0.38
CA PHE A 205 -14.88 14.20 -0.87
C PHE A 205 -14.04 14.46 -2.13
N VAL A 206 -12.77 14.08 -2.13
CA VAL A 206 -11.85 14.37 -3.24
C VAL A 206 -11.24 13.08 -3.78
N ASN A 207 -11.70 12.65 -4.95
CA ASN A 207 -11.13 11.53 -5.71
C ASN A 207 -10.73 12.00 -7.12
N PRO A 208 -9.59 12.71 -7.27
CA PRO A 208 -9.23 13.34 -8.52
C PRO A 208 -8.78 12.30 -9.56
N PRO A 209 -8.81 12.63 -10.86
CA PRO A 209 -8.20 11.79 -11.88
C PRO A 209 -6.71 11.60 -11.56
N TYR A 210 -6.28 10.34 -11.60
CA TYR A 210 -4.89 9.98 -11.36
C TYR A 210 -4.04 10.38 -12.57
N GLY A 211 -2.91 11.04 -12.32
CA GLY A 211 -2.02 11.49 -13.39
C GLY A 211 -1.36 12.82 -13.07
N ARG A 212 -0.99 13.58 -14.12
CA ARG A 212 -0.21 14.83 -13.99
C ARG A 212 -0.88 15.89 -13.11
N ALA A 213 -2.21 15.91 -13.05
CA ALA A 213 -2.96 16.89 -12.26
C ALA A 213 -3.03 16.57 -10.76
N LEU A 214 -2.66 15.36 -10.32
CA LEU A 214 -2.81 14.92 -8.94
C LEU A 214 -2.12 15.85 -7.95
N ALA A 215 -0.92 16.33 -8.27
CA ALA A 215 -0.17 17.25 -7.40
C ALA A 215 -0.95 18.56 -7.11
N ALA A 216 -1.68 19.09 -8.08
CA ALA A 216 -2.48 20.31 -7.92
C ALA A 216 -3.68 20.09 -6.99
N TRP A 217 -4.35 18.93 -7.10
CA TRP A 217 -5.46 18.56 -6.22
C TRP A 217 -5.02 18.41 -4.77
N VAL A 218 -3.84 17.83 -4.55
CA VAL A 218 -3.25 17.69 -3.21
C VAL A 218 -2.90 19.04 -2.61
N ALA A 219 -2.23 19.90 -3.39
CA ALA A 219 -1.87 21.23 -2.96
C ALA A 219 -3.12 22.06 -2.61
N LYS A 220 -4.20 21.94 -3.39
CA LYS A 220 -5.48 22.58 -3.08
C LYS A 220 -6.10 22.01 -1.81
N ALA A 221 -6.27 20.70 -1.69
CA ALA A 221 -6.86 20.10 -0.51
C ALA A 221 -6.15 20.50 0.78
N ARG A 222 -4.81 20.57 0.73
CA ARG A 222 -4.01 21.07 1.84
C ARG A 222 -4.31 22.53 2.18
N ARG A 223 -4.29 23.42 1.18
CA ARG A 223 -4.57 24.84 1.37
C ARG A 223 -5.97 25.09 1.94
N GLU A 224 -7.00 24.44 1.42
CA GLU A 224 -8.38 24.64 1.88
C GLU A 224 -8.55 24.22 3.36
N VAL A 225 -7.85 23.16 3.78
CA VAL A 225 -7.82 22.75 5.19
C VAL A 225 -7.05 23.76 6.05
N GLU A 226 -5.88 24.23 5.59
CA GLU A 226 -5.06 25.23 6.31
C GLU A 226 -5.77 26.59 6.45
N GLU A 227 -6.45 27.05 5.40
CA GLU A 227 -7.23 28.30 5.39
C GLU A 227 -8.52 28.16 6.21
N GLY A 228 -9.20 27.01 6.13
CA GLY A 228 -10.38 26.70 6.97
C GLY A 228 -10.05 26.56 8.47
N LEU A 229 -8.81 26.19 8.81
CA LEU A 229 -8.30 26.17 10.19
C LEU A 229 -7.85 27.56 10.68
N SER A 230 -7.44 28.46 9.76
CA SER A 230 -6.95 29.80 10.10
C SER A 230 -8.08 30.81 10.40
N CYS A 231 -9.31 30.52 9.97
CA CYS A 231 -10.48 31.40 10.15
C CYS A 231 -11.19 31.27 11.51
N THR A 232 -10.69 30.48 12.47
CA THR A 232 -11.31 30.36 13.81
C THR A 232 -10.83 31.45 14.77
N GLY A 233 -11.47 32.62 14.74
CA GLY A 233 -11.44 33.61 15.82
C GLY A 233 -12.40 33.25 16.98
N PRO A 234 -12.25 33.85 18.19
CA PRO A 234 -12.96 33.40 19.38
C PRO A 234 -14.39 33.96 19.41
N GLY A 235 -15.38 33.11 19.14
CA GLY A 235 -16.81 33.41 19.27
C GLY A 235 -17.61 32.11 19.44
N PRO A 236 -18.79 32.14 20.09
CA PRO A 236 -19.44 30.93 20.59
C PRO A 236 -19.97 30.06 19.45
N VAL A 237 -19.77 28.76 19.66
CA VAL A 237 -19.78 27.70 18.65
C VAL A 237 -21.20 27.41 18.14
N ARG A 238 -21.44 27.70 16.85
CA ARG A 238 -22.29 26.88 15.96
C ARG A 238 -21.49 26.63 14.69
N GLY A 239 -20.90 25.43 14.62
CA GLY A 239 -19.88 25.06 13.65
C GLY A 239 -20.38 25.03 12.20
N TYR A 240 -19.95 26.01 11.42
CA TYR A 240 -19.92 25.97 9.96
C TYR A 240 -18.73 26.84 9.53
N GLY A 241 -17.56 26.23 9.35
CA GLY A 241 -16.36 26.98 8.96
C GLY A 241 -15.09 26.18 8.73
N SER A 242 -15.01 24.91 9.15
CA SER A 242 -13.84 24.06 8.89
C SER A 242 -14.04 23.20 7.64
N VAL A 243 -13.13 23.35 6.67
CA VAL A 243 -13.07 22.44 5.52
C VAL A 243 -12.41 21.15 5.98
N SER A 244 -13.11 20.02 5.85
CA SER A 244 -12.54 18.69 6.04
C SER A 244 -12.50 17.97 4.69
N ALA A 245 -11.31 17.94 4.08
CA ALA A 245 -11.10 17.26 2.80
C ALA A 245 -10.66 15.80 3.04
N ILE A 246 -11.46 14.85 2.55
CA ILE A 246 -11.13 13.42 2.62
C ILE A 246 -10.42 13.05 1.32
N ARG A 247 -9.13 12.72 1.41
CA ARG A 247 -8.30 12.23 0.31
C ARG A 247 -8.07 10.74 0.44
N LEU A 248 -8.21 10.03 -0.68
CA LEU A 248 -7.88 8.60 -0.81
C LEU A 248 -6.63 8.38 -1.70
#